data_AF-A0A6G2FX93-F1
#
_entry.id   AF-A0A6G2FX93-F1
#
_cell.length_a   1.000
_cell.length_b   1.000
_cell.length_c   1.000
_cell.angle_alpha   90.00
_cell.angle_beta   90.00
_cell.angle_gamma   90.00
#
_symmetry.space_group_name_H-M   'P 1'
#
loop_
_entity.id
_entity.type
_entity.pdbx_description
1 polymer ?
#
loop_
_entity_poly.entity_id
_entity_poly.type
_entity_poly.pdbx_seq_one_letter_code
_entity_poly.pdbx_strand_id
1 'polypeptide(L)'
;MSVRRGDDRRLADVDALPDARPVAADGRVAVLAGRTTDYPHGALGDDVEAESVALVSAAGEEVARLTPPGADTVLEGTGPIAADVDGDGEAEFVTTAADAADGARIVALDASGDHRVGPAVGDGFRWRHPLAVAPFGPNGELEIAAVKTPHVGGVAEFYRPDSADDGLELVAESAGGYGTHAFGSRNLGGAVAGRSRATTGGVCSSRRGSAAT
;
A
#
# COMPACT_ATOMS: atom_id res chain seq x y z
N MET A 1 18.20 0.59 -12.02
CA MET A 1 18.49 0.68 -10.57
C MET A 1 19.96 0.33 -10.31
N SER A 2 20.65 0.90 -9.29
CA SER A 2 22.00 0.44 -8.90
C SER A 2 21.99 -0.27 -7.55
N VAL A 3 22.51 -1.50 -7.51
CA VAL A 3 22.73 -2.29 -6.28
C VAL A 3 24.21 -2.25 -5.92
N ARG A 4 24.54 -2.10 -4.63
CA ARG A 4 25.92 -2.09 -4.14
C ARG A 4 26.11 -3.11 -3.03
N ARG A 5 27.20 -3.87 -3.10
CA ARG A 5 27.65 -4.80 -2.05
C ARG A 5 29.15 -4.57 -1.82
N GLY A 6 29.50 -3.85 -0.76
CA GLY A 6 30.87 -3.35 -0.59
C GLY A 6 31.22 -2.38 -1.73
N ASP A 7 32.34 -2.63 -2.41
CA ASP A 7 32.79 -1.84 -3.56
C ASP A 7 32.15 -2.28 -4.90
N ASP A 8 31.52 -3.45 -4.93
CA ASP A 8 30.86 -3.96 -6.13
C ASP A 8 29.57 -3.17 -6.38
N ARG A 9 29.49 -2.53 -7.55
CA ARG A 9 28.29 -1.83 -8.04
C ARG A 9 27.78 -2.52 -9.29
N ARG A 10 26.53 -2.98 -9.26
CA ARG A 10 25.83 -3.50 -10.43
C ARG A 10 24.63 -2.62 -10.78
N LEU A 11 24.38 -2.46 -12.07
CA LEU A 11 23.14 -1.87 -12.56
C LEU A 11 22.17 -3.01 -12.87
N ALA A 12 21.00 -2.99 -12.21
CA ALA A 12 19.86 -3.81 -12.57
C ALA A 12 19.01 -3.03 -13.56
N ASP A 13 18.89 -3.54 -14.78
CA ASP A 13 18.05 -3.00 -15.83
C ASP A 13 16.67 -3.63 -15.73
N VAL A 14 15.79 -2.96 -14.99
CA VAL A 14 14.45 -3.47 -14.65
C VAL A 14 13.34 -2.56 -15.16
N ASP A 15 13.69 -1.51 -15.91
CA ASP A 15 12.76 -0.46 -16.34
C ASP A 15 11.96 0.17 -15.17
N ALA A 16 12.65 0.51 -14.09
CA ALA A 16 12.04 1.12 -12.90
C ALA A 16 11.42 2.50 -13.23
N LEU A 17 10.37 2.88 -12.48
CA LEU A 17 9.85 4.25 -12.53
C LEU A 17 10.98 5.26 -12.21
N PRO A 18 10.98 6.47 -12.81
CA PRO A 18 12.07 7.44 -12.69
C PRO A 18 12.47 7.81 -11.24
N ASP A 19 11.53 7.73 -10.31
CA ASP A 19 11.67 8.05 -8.90
C ASP A 19 11.05 6.97 -8.00
N ALA A 20 11.08 5.72 -8.50
CA ALA A 20 10.69 4.56 -7.72
C ALA A 20 11.48 4.51 -6.40
N ARG A 21 10.77 4.25 -5.31
CA ARG A 21 11.29 4.01 -3.97
C ARG A 21 11.48 2.50 -3.80
N PRO A 22 12.73 2.02 -3.78
CA PRO A 22 13.00 0.60 -3.56
C PRO A 22 12.68 0.22 -2.11
N VAL A 23 12.14 -0.97 -1.91
CA VAL A 23 11.91 -1.57 -0.58
C VAL A 23 12.68 -2.88 -0.47
N ALA A 24 13.41 -3.06 0.63
CA ALA A 24 14.15 -4.29 0.88
C ALA A 24 13.34 -5.23 1.79
N ALA A 25 13.19 -6.48 1.37
CA ALA A 25 12.54 -7.55 2.11
C ALA A 25 13.13 -8.91 1.67
N ASP A 26 13.30 -9.84 2.61
CA ASP A 26 13.70 -11.23 2.36
C ASP A 26 14.95 -11.39 1.48
N GLY A 27 15.95 -10.52 1.70
CA GLY A 27 17.21 -10.53 0.94
C GLY A 27 17.10 -10.03 -0.51
N ARG A 28 15.94 -9.47 -0.89
CA ARG A 28 15.63 -8.91 -2.20
C ARG A 28 15.30 -7.41 -2.06
N VAL A 29 15.28 -6.73 -3.20
CA VAL A 29 14.80 -5.36 -3.33
C VAL A 29 13.65 -5.34 -4.33
N ALA A 30 12.50 -4.87 -3.90
CA ALA A 30 11.33 -4.64 -4.74
C ALA A 30 11.29 -3.20 -5.24
N VAL A 31 10.93 -3.02 -6.51
CA VAL A 31 10.81 -1.69 -7.14
C VAL A 31 9.69 -1.70 -8.20
N LEU A 32 8.89 -0.64 -8.26
CA LEU A 32 7.90 -0.46 -9.32
C LEU A 32 8.59 -0.28 -10.69
N ALA A 33 8.15 -1.04 -11.68
CA ALA A 33 8.85 -1.29 -12.93
C ALA A 33 7.89 -1.57 -14.10
N GLY A 34 8.41 -1.44 -15.33
CA GLY A 34 7.61 -1.53 -16.57
C GLY A 34 6.83 -0.23 -16.74
N ARG A 35 7.50 0.81 -17.22
CA ARG A 35 6.90 2.15 -17.36
C ARG A 35 5.86 2.13 -18.47
N THR A 36 4.64 2.56 -18.17
CA THR A 36 3.57 2.69 -19.16
C THR A 36 2.83 4.02 -19.02
N THR A 37 2.22 4.47 -20.10
CA THR A 37 1.31 5.64 -20.16
C THR A 37 -0.11 5.24 -20.55
N ASP A 38 -0.44 3.93 -20.49
CA ASP A 38 -1.73 3.40 -20.93
C ASP A 38 -2.89 3.77 -19.97
N TYR A 39 -2.54 4.21 -18.75
CA TYR A 39 -3.48 4.72 -17.76
C TYR A 39 -3.03 6.12 -17.28
N PRO A 40 -3.34 7.19 -18.04
CA PRO A 40 -2.85 8.54 -17.77
C PRO A 40 -3.69 9.24 -16.69
N HIS A 41 -3.61 8.76 -15.45
CA HIS A 41 -4.40 9.30 -14.35
C HIS A 41 -3.83 10.63 -13.82
N GLY A 42 -2.51 10.77 -13.77
CA GLY A 42 -1.87 12.01 -13.32
C GLY A 42 -1.91 12.23 -11.80
N ALA A 43 -2.49 11.30 -11.03
CA ALA A 43 -2.67 11.45 -9.59
C ALA A 43 -1.33 11.60 -8.86
N LEU A 44 -0.28 10.95 -9.37
CA LEU A 44 1.05 10.92 -8.77
C LEU A 44 2.02 11.97 -9.35
N GLY A 45 1.49 13.00 -10.04
CA GLY A 45 2.29 14.13 -10.54
C GLY A 45 2.95 13.91 -11.91
N ASP A 46 2.77 12.73 -12.50
CA ASP A 46 3.00 12.42 -13.91
C ASP A 46 1.97 11.38 -14.38
N ASP A 47 1.95 11.12 -15.69
CA ASP A 47 1.04 10.15 -16.33
C ASP A 47 1.75 8.80 -16.58
N VAL A 48 2.80 8.49 -15.79
CA VAL A 48 3.60 7.27 -15.96
C VAL A 48 3.38 6.34 -14.77
N GLU A 49 2.76 5.20 -15.05
CA GLU A 49 2.47 4.16 -14.07
C GLU A 49 3.36 2.93 -14.29
N ALA A 50 3.34 1.99 -13.34
CA ALA A 50 4.09 0.74 -13.42
C ALA A 50 3.22 -0.43 -13.85
N GLU A 51 3.73 -1.32 -14.70
CA GLU A 51 3.06 -2.58 -15.04
C GLU A 51 3.34 -3.68 -14.01
N SER A 52 4.40 -3.53 -13.20
CA SER A 52 4.90 -4.59 -12.34
C SER A 52 5.70 -4.12 -11.14
N VAL A 53 5.91 -5.03 -10.18
CA VAL A 53 6.99 -4.94 -9.19
C VAL A 53 8.12 -5.87 -9.65
N ALA A 54 9.31 -5.33 -9.89
CA ALA A 54 10.52 -6.13 -10.13
C ALA A 54 11.19 -6.47 -8.80
N LEU A 55 11.50 -7.74 -8.60
CA LEU A 55 12.30 -8.23 -7.47
C LEU A 55 13.75 -8.41 -7.92
N VAL A 56 14.66 -7.75 -7.24
CA VAL A 56 16.10 -7.75 -7.54
C VAL A 56 16.86 -8.37 -6.38
N SER A 57 17.71 -9.36 -6.64
CA SER A 57 18.56 -9.96 -5.62
C SER A 57 19.62 -8.97 -5.11
N ALA A 58 20.22 -9.27 -3.96
CA ALA A 58 21.40 -8.55 -3.48
C ALA A 58 22.60 -8.56 -4.46
N ALA A 59 22.61 -9.47 -5.44
CA ALA A 59 23.61 -9.53 -6.51
C ALA A 59 23.26 -8.63 -7.72
N GLY A 60 22.13 -7.92 -7.69
CA GLY A 60 21.67 -7.02 -8.75
C GLY A 60 21.04 -7.75 -9.95
N GLU A 61 20.50 -8.94 -9.74
CA GLU A 61 19.81 -9.74 -10.76
C GLU A 61 18.31 -9.66 -10.54
N GLU A 62 17.54 -9.42 -11.59
CA GLU A 62 16.08 -9.58 -11.53
C GLU A 62 15.77 -11.06 -11.34
N VAL A 63 15.08 -11.38 -10.24
CA VAL A 63 14.72 -12.75 -9.86
C VAL A 63 13.25 -13.05 -10.08
N ALA A 64 12.40 -12.02 -10.10
CA ALA A 64 10.98 -12.14 -10.41
C ALA A 64 10.41 -10.81 -10.87
N ARG A 65 9.27 -10.89 -11.56
CA ARG A 65 8.46 -9.75 -11.98
C ARG A 65 7.00 -10.05 -11.67
N LEU A 66 6.41 -9.25 -10.79
CA LEU A 66 5.07 -9.47 -10.25
C LEU A 66 4.10 -8.51 -10.92
N THR A 67 3.07 -9.02 -11.57
CA THR A 67 2.06 -8.23 -12.29
C THR A 67 0.73 -8.28 -11.55
N PRO A 68 -0.04 -7.17 -11.48
CA PRO A 68 -1.39 -7.22 -10.94
C PRO A 68 -2.31 -8.08 -11.83
N PRO A 69 -3.42 -8.60 -11.29
CA PRO A 69 -4.42 -9.27 -12.10
C PRO A 69 -5.25 -8.29 -12.93
N GLY A 70 -5.81 -8.80 -14.02
CA GLY A 70 -6.64 -8.04 -14.97
C GLY A 70 -5.83 -7.53 -16.16
N ALA A 71 -6.48 -7.48 -17.32
CA ALA A 71 -5.91 -6.84 -18.51
C ALA A 71 -5.94 -5.32 -18.33
N ASP A 72 -4.93 -4.64 -18.88
CA ASP A 72 -4.81 -3.17 -18.84
C ASP A 72 -4.81 -2.58 -17.41
N THR A 73 -4.41 -3.39 -16.42
CA THR A 73 -4.23 -2.96 -15.03
C THR A 73 -2.81 -2.45 -14.81
N VAL A 74 -2.69 -1.25 -14.25
CA VAL A 74 -1.40 -0.68 -13.82
C VAL A 74 -1.29 -0.67 -12.29
N LEU A 75 -0.08 -0.48 -11.79
CA LEU A 75 0.26 -0.25 -10.40
C LEU A 75 0.53 1.25 -10.20
N GLU A 76 -0.31 1.89 -9.40
CA GLU A 76 -0.18 3.30 -9.03
C GLU A 76 0.55 3.43 -7.69
N GLY A 77 1.76 4.01 -7.72
CA GLY A 77 2.50 4.33 -6.49
C GLY A 77 3.92 4.83 -6.77
N THR A 78 4.65 5.10 -5.70
CA THR A 78 6.10 5.36 -5.79
C THR A 78 6.94 4.17 -5.33
N GLY A 79 6.36 3.24 -4.57
CA GLY A 79 6.98 1.98 -4.17
C GLY A 79 5.96 1.12 -3.43
N PRO A 80 6.14 -0.20 -3.38
CA PRO A 80 5.27 -1.06 -2.59
C PRO A 80 5.52 -0.90 -1.09
N ILE A 81 4.62 -1.40 -0.26
CA ILE A 81 4.85 -1.67 1.16
C ILE A 81 5.13 -3.17 1.28
N ALA A 82 6.31 -3.54 1.77
CA ALA A 82 6.63 -4.95 2.03
C ALA A 82 6.16 -5.34 3.43
N ALA A 83 5.35 -6.39 3.52
CA ALA A 83 4.88 -6.95 4.79
C ALA A 83 4.43 -8.40 4.60
N ASP A 84 4.61 -9.23 5.63
CA ASP A 84 4.00 -10.55 5.75
C ASP A 84 2.50 -10.37 6.04
N VAL A 85 1.69 -10.31 4.99
CA VAL A 85 0.26 -9.98 5.04
C VAL A 85 -0.56 -11.20 5.46
N ASP A 86 -0.16 -12.40 5.04
CA ASP A 86 -0.86 -13.65 5.34
C ASP A 86 -0.30 -14.45 6.52
N GLY A 87 0.87 -14.08 7.03
CA GLY A 87 1.48 -14.70 8.21
C GLY A 87 2.30 -15.95 7.91
N ASP A 88 2.68 -16.20 6.64
CA ASP A 88 3.49 -17.35 6.25
C ASP A 88 5.01 -17.16 6.47
N GLY A 89 5.43 -15.93 6.74
CA GLY A 89 6.80 -15.55 7.07
C GLY A 89 7.63 -15.00 5.90
N GLU A 90 7.07 -14.92 4.69
CA GLU A 90 7.62 -14.17 3.56
C GLU A 90 6.85 -12.85 3.38
N ALA A 91 7.44 -11.87 2.70
CA ALA A 91 6.79 -10.58 2.47
C ALA A 91 6.01 -10.54 1.15
N GLU A 92 4.77 -10.07 1.23
CA GLU A 92 4.00 -9.57 0.10
C GLU A 92 4.30 -8.09 -0.15
N PHE A 93 4.13 -7.68 -1.40
CA PHE A 93 4.33 -6.31 -1.85
C PHE A 93 2.98 -5.63 -2.09
N VAL A 94 2.53 -4.88 -1.08
CA VAL A 94 1.26 -4.17 -1.10
C VAL A 94 1.36 -2.88 -1.91
N THR A 95 0.44 -2.69 -2.85
CA THR A 95 0.33 -1.47 -3.67
C THR A 95 -1.10 -1.26 -4.13
N THR A 96 -1.33 -0.22 -4.94
CA THR A 96 -2.61 0.04 -5.60
C THR A 96 -2.55 -0.45 -7.04
N ALA A 97 -3.43 -1.36 -7.42
CA ALA A 97 -3.68 -1.73 -8.80
C ALA A 97 -4.89 -0.94 -9.33
N ALA A 98 -4.89 -0.50 -10.58
CA ALA A 98 -5.98 0.29 -11.15
C ALA A 98 -6.20 0.01 -12.64
N ASP A 99 -7.45 0.08 -13.07
CA ASP A 99 -7.85 0.02 -14.47
C ASP A 99 -8.97 1.03 -14.76
N ALA A 100 -9.28 1.23 -16.04
CA ALA A 100 -10.26 2.23 -16.48
C ALA A 100 -11.72 1.84 -16.24
N ALA A 101 -12.02 0.55 -16.01
CA ALA A 101 -13.38 0.06 -15.81
C ALA A 101 -13.80 0.15 -14.34
N ASP A 102 -13.00 -0.42 -13.44
CA ASP A 102 -13.35 -0.61 -12.02
C ASP A 102 -12.55 0.33 -11.08
N GLY A 103 -11.47 0.94 -11.58
CA GLY A 103 -10.61 1.82 -10.81
C GLY A 103 -9.70 1.10 -9.81
N ALA A 104 -9.21 1.86 -8.83
CA ALA A 104 -8.21 1.35 -7.89
C ALA A 104 -8.71 0.22 -6.98
N ARG A 105 -7.81 -0.69 -6.64
CA ARG A 105 -7.92 -1.74 -5.61
C ARG A 105 -6.59 -1.94 -4.90
N ILE A 106 -6.63 -2.35 -3.64
CA ILE A 106 -5.43 -2.83 -2.95
C ILE A 106 -5.07 -4.19 -3.53
N VAL A 107 -3.80 -4.39 -3.84
CA VAL A 107 -3.24 -5.70 -4.17
C VAL A 107 -2.06 -5.98 -3.25
N ALA A 108 -1.94 -7.23 -2.79
CA ALA A 108 -0.74 -7.78 -2.16
C ALA A 108 -0.17 -8.82 -3.11
N LEU A 109 1.06 -8.60 -3.60
CA LEU A 109 1.74 -9.46 -4.58
C LEU A 109 2.77 -10.35 -3.88
N ASP A 110 2.66 -11.66 -4.04
CA ASP A 110 3.58 -12.66 -3.51
C ASP A 110 4.80 -12.83 -4.44
N ALA A 111 5.96 -13.18 -3.88
CA ALA A 111 7.18 -13.41 -4.66
C ALA A 111 7.09 -14.59 -5.67
N SER A 112 6.14 -15.52 -5.46
CA SER A 112 5.78 -16.62 -6.35
C SER A 112 4.95 -16.18 -7.57
N GLY A 113 4.35 -14.99 -7.52
CA GLY A 113 3.43 -14.47 -8.54
C GLY A 113 1.94 -14.58 -8.17
N ASP A 114 1.62 -15.25 -7.06
CA ASP A 114 0.28 -15.24 -6.49
C ASP A 114 -0.07 -13.85 -5.92
N HIS A 115 -1.36 -13.60 -5.70
CA HIS A 115 -1.81 -12.29 -5.24
C HIS A 115 -3.13 -12.34 -4.49
N ARG A 116 -3.33 -11.34 -3.62
CA ARG A 116 -4.59 -11.07 -2.94
C ARG A 116 -5.10 -9.71 -3.33
N VAL A 117 -6.40 -9.61 -3.60
CA VAL A 117 -7.02 -8.39 -4.14
C VAL A 117 -8.19 -7.96 -3.28
N GLY A 118 -8.24 -6.66 -2.97
CA GLY A 118 -9.38 -6.04 -2.31
C GLY A 118 -10.45 -5.55 -3.27
N PRO A 119 -11.62 -5.14 -2.77
CA PRO A 119 -12.68 -4.57 -3.59
C PRO A 119 -12.21 -3.33 -4.35
N ALA A 120 -12.60 -3.26 -5.63
CA ALA A 120 -12.38 -2.08 -6.46
C ALA A 120 -13.15 -0.86 -5.91
N VAL A 121 -12.64 0.35 -6.18
CA VAL A 121 -13.34 1.59 -5.80
C VAL A 121 -14.66 1.73 -6.57
N GLY A 122 -14.77 1.14 -7.77
CA GLY A 122 -16.00 1.03 -8.55
C GLY A 122 -16.11 2.03 -9.71
N ASP A 123 -15.20 2.99 -9.80
CA ASP A 123 -15.09 3.92 -10.92
C ASP A 123 -13.61 4.08 -11.30
N GLY A 124 -13.29 4.04 -12.59
CA GLY A 124 -11.97 4.37 -13.13
C GLY A 124 -11.49 5.77 -12.69
N PHE A 125 -10.17 5.98 -12.67
CA PHE A 125 -9.54 7.24 -12.25
C PHE A 125 -9.92 7.66 -10.82
N ARG A 126 -10.25 6.69 -9.98
CA ARG A 126 -10.30 6.85 -8.53
C ARG A 126 -9.11 6.15 -7.93
N TRP A 127 -8.36 6.87 -7.11
CA TRP A 127 -7.17 6.34 -6.46
C TRP A 127 -7.45 5.90 -5.03
N ARG A 128 -6.70 4.90 -4.59
CA ARG A 128 -6.63 4.44 -3.20
C ARG A 128 -5.18 4.51 -2.74
N HIS A 129 -4.96 5.05 -1.55
CA HIS A 129 -3.62 5.29 -1.00
C HIS A 129 -3.31 4.27 0.10
N PRO A 130 -2.47 3.24 -0.14
CA PRO A 130 -1.99 2.35 0.91
C PRO A 130 -1.08 3.13 1.86
N LEU A 131 -1.27 2.99 3.17
CA LEU A 131 -0.55 3.76 4.18
C LEU A 131 0.46 2.91 4.97
N ALA A 132 0.00 1.75 5.46
CA ALA A 132 0.80 0.88 6.31
C ALA A 132 0.17 -0.51 6.40
N VAL A 133 1.00 -1.51 6.72
CA VAL A 133 0.55 -2.82 7.20
C VAL A 133 1.02 -2.97 8.64
N ALA A 134 0.09 -3.17 9.59
CA ALA A 134 0.42 -3.24 11.00
C ALA A 134 -0.71 -3.93 11.79
N PRO A 135 -0.51 -4.29 13.08
CA PRO A 135 -1.52 -4.96 13.89
C PRO A 135 -2.62 -3.99 14.37
N PHE A 136 -3.40 -3.45 13.44
CA PHE A 136 -4.48 -2.48 13.71
C PHE A 136 -5.74 -3.14 14.26
N GLY A 137 -5.93 -4.44 14.00
CA GLY A 137 -7.09 -5.17 14.44
C GLY A 137 -7.28 -5.13 15.95
N PRO A 138 -8.54 -5.22 16.43
CA PRO A 138 -8.86 -5.07 17.85
C PRO A 138 -8.06 -6.02 18.74
N ASN A 139 -7.73 -7.22 18.25
CA ASN A 139 -6.95 -8.24 18.98
C ASN A 139 -5.48 -8.31 18.53
N GLY A 140 -5.05 -7.47 17.60
CA GLY A 140 -3.68 -7.47 17.08
C GLY A 140 -3.52 -8.15 15.73
N GLU A 141 -4.62 -8.40 15.03
CA GLU A 141 -4.60 -8.87 13.65
C GLU A 141 -3.89 -7.86 12.75
N LEU A 142 -3.03 -8.36 11.86
CA LEU A 142 -2.41 -7.57 10.81
C LEU A 142 -3.49 -7.08 9.83
N GLU A 143 -3.44 -5.78 9.52
CA GLU A 143 -4.36 -5.14 8.60
C GLU A 143 -3.58 -4.15 7.71
N ILE A 144 -4.01 -4.03 6.47
CA ILE A 144 -3.57 -3.00 5.53
C ILE A 144 -4.45 -1.78 5.75
N ALA A 145 -3.86 -0.70 6.27
CA ALA A 145 -4.52 0.60 6.35
C ALA A 145 -4.37 1.34 5.01
N ALA A 146 -5.47 1.82 4.47
CA ALA A 146 -5.50 2.62 3.26
C ALA A 146 -6.51 3.77 3.36
N VAL A 147 -6.44 4.71 2.41
CA VAL A 147 -7.45 5.76 2.26
C VAL A 147 -7.98 5.76 0.83
N LYS A 148 -9.29 5.55 0.68
CA LYS A 148 -10.01 5.65 -0.60
C LYS A 148 -10.31 7.09 -0.93
N THR A 149 -10.00 7.47 -2.18
CA THR A 149 -10.23 8.82 -2.74
C THR A 149 -9.69 9.93 -1.84
N PRO A 150 -8.37 9.94 -1.54
CA PRO A 150 -7.77 10.79 -0.49
C PRO A 150 -7.91 12.31 -0.74
N HIS A 151 -8.18 12.73 -1.97
CA HIS A 151 -8.42 14.13 -2.33
C HIS A 151 -9.91 14.50 -2.46
N VAL A 152 -10.83 13.55 -2.27
CA VAL A 152 -12.29 13.76 -2.36
C VAL A 152 -13.00 13.34 -1.07
N GLY A 153 -13.15 12.03 -0.85
CA GLY A 153 -13.86 11.47 0.30
C GLY A 153 -12.96 11.22 1.49
N GLY A 154 -11.74 10.74 1.22
CA GLY A 154 -10.75 10.43 2.26
C GLY A 154 -11.27 9.40 3.26
N VAL A 155 -11.89 8.31 2.79
CA VAL A 155 -12.42 7.23 3.63
C VAL A 155 -11.26 6.34 4.07
N ALA A 156 -10.99 6.29 5.38
CA ALA A 156 -10.00 5.34 5.91
C ALA A 156 -10.60 3.94 5.90
N GLU A 157 -9.84 2.98 5.36
CA GLU A 157 -10.22 1.59 5.14
C GLU A 157 -9.14 0.67 5.73
N PHE A 158 -9.57 -0.46 6.29
CA PHE A 158 -8.69 -1.51 6.81
C PHE A 158 -9.02 -2.83 6.13
N TYR A 159 -8.00 -3.48 5.58
CA TYR A 159 -8.13 -4.74 4.87
C TYR A 159 -7.37 -5.86 5.55
N ARG A 160 -7.88 -7.09 5.42
CA ARG A 160 -7.23 -8.30 5.92
C ARG A 160 -7.40 -9.43 4.90
N PRO A 161 -6.48 -10.42 4.84
CA PRO A 161 -6.74 -11.64 4.09
C PRO A 161 -8.09 -12.23 4.44
N ASP A 162 -8.87 -12.57 3.42
CA ASP A 162 -10.10 -13.33 3.60
C ASP A 162 -9.72 -14.78 3.97
N SER A 163 -10.49 -15.37 4.88
CA SER A 163 -10.32 -16.75 5.30
C SER A 163 -11.12 -17.75 4.44
N ALA A 164 -12.07 -17.25 3.65
CA ALA A 164 -12.91 -18.05 2.76
C ALA A 164 -12.33 -18.17 1.34
N ASP A 165 -11.71 -17.10 0.85
CA ASP A 165 -11.12 -16.97 -0.50
C ASP A 165 -9.71 -16.34 -0.40
N ASP A 166 -8.89 -16.44 -1.45
CA ASP A 166 -7.54 -15.83 -1.50
C ASP A 166 -7.58 -14.29 -1.76
N GLY A 167 -8.55 -13.58 -1.17
CA GLY A 167 -8.80 -12.16 -1.36
C GLY A 167 -8.37 -11.27 -0.18
N LEU A 168 -8.64 -9.96 -0.30
CA LEU A 168 -8.58 -9.01 0.82
C LEU A 168 -10.00 -8.52 1.15
N GLU A 169 -10.47 -8.79 2.36
CA GLU A 169 -11.75 -8.32 2.88
C GLU A 169 -11.60 -6.91 3.49
N LEU A 170 -12.58 -6.02 3.25
CA LEU A 170 -12.70 -4.74 3.98
C LEU A 170 -13.31 -5.00 5.37
N VAL A 171 -12.51 -4.90 6.42
CA VAL A 171 -12.92 -5.26 7.79
C VAL A 171 -13.33 -4.07 8.65
N ALA A 172 -12.92 -2.86 8.27
CA ALA A 172 -13.37 -1.63 8.91
C ALA A 172 -13.25 -0.42 7.97
N GLU A 173 -14.13 0.56 8.16
CA GLU A 173 -14.05 1.87 7.51
C GLU A 173 -14.46 3.01 8.46
N SER A 174 -13.99 4.22 8.18
CA SER A 174 -14.36 5.45 8.89
C SER A 174 -15.05 6.43 7.93
N ALA A 175 -15.90 7.31 8.48
CA ALA A 175 -16.82 8.17 7.73
C ALA A 175 -16.17 9.19 6.75
N GLY A 176 -14.85 9.30 6.71
CA GLY A 176 -14.12 10.12 5.73
C GLY A 176 -13.36 11.31 6.33
N GLY A 177 -12.85 12.18 5.45
CA GLY A 177 -12.16 13.42 5.82
C GLY A 177 -10.63 13.29 6.01
N TYR A 178 -10.05 12.12 5.71
CA TYR A 178 -8.61 11.91 5.80
C TYR A 178 -7.92 12.29 4.48
N GLY A 179 -7.36 13.50 4.43
CA GLY A 179 -6.58 13.99 3.30
C GLY A 179 -5.13 13.51 3.33
N THR A 180 -4.86 12.28 2.86
CA THR A 180 -3.50 11.69 2.92
C THR A 180 -2.63 11.99 1.70
N HIS A 181 -3.21 12.63 0.69
CA HIS A 181 -2.54 12.97 -0.56
C HIS A 181 -3.27 14.10 -1.28
N ALA A 182 -2.50 15.00 -1.90
CA ALA A 182 -3.00 16.05 -2.77
C ALA A 182 -2.84 15.61 -4.22
N PHE A 183 -3.91 15.67 -5.01
CA PHE A 183 -3.90 15.25 -6.42
C PHE A 183 -2.78 15.93 -7.22
N GLY A 184 -2.05 15.16 -8.02
CA GLY A 184 -0.92 15.62 -8.82
C GLY A 184 0.38 15.82 -8.02
N SER A 185 0.40 15.44 -6.74
CA SER A 185 1.60 15.53 -5.91
C SER A 185 2.36 14.21 -5.90
N ARG A 186 3.67 14.25 -6.13
CA ARG A 186 4.53 13.08 -5.91
C ARG A 186 4.73 12.74 -4.42
N ASN A 187 4.25 13.58 -3.50
CA ASN A 187 4.39 13.35 -2.07
C ASN A 187 3.31 12.39 -1.55
N LEU A 188 3.72 11.15 -1.26
CA LEU A 188 2.88 10.13 -0.60
C LEU A 188 3.10 10.04 0.91
N GLY A 189 3.99 10.85 1.49
CA GLY A 189 4.28 10.88 2.94
C GLY A 189 3.28 11.69 3.76
N GLY A 190 2.03 11.83 3.31
CA GLY A 190 1.01 12.68 3.93
C GLY A 190 0.34 12.09 5.17
N ALA A 191 0.72 10.88 5.58
CA ALA A 191 0.11 10.18 6.71
C ALA A 191 1.13 9.41 7.54
N VAL A 192 0.78 9.20 8.81
CA VAL A 192 1.43 8.25 9.72
C VAL A 192 0.33 7.39 10.32
N ALA A 193 0.53 6.08 10.32
CA ALA A 193 -0.36 5.14 10.97
C ALA A 193 0.33 4.51 12.17
N GLY A 194 -0.41 4.25 13.25
CA GLY A 194 0.13 3.63 14.45
C GLY A 194 -0.98 3.20 15.40
N ARG A 195 -0.68 2.17 16.19
CA ARG A 195 -1.54 1.72 17.28
C ARG A 195 -1.04 2.27 18.61
N SER A 196 -1.82 3.15 19.23
CA SER A 196 -1.55 3.60 20.61
C SER A 196 -2.13 2.60 21.60
N ARG A 197 -1.34 2.10 22.55
CA ARG A 197 -1.88 1.42 23.74
C ARG A 197 -2.51 2.50 24.64
N ALA A 198 -3.82 2.41 24.86
CA ALA A 198 -4.43 3.15 25.95
C ALA A 198 -3.91 2.57 27.28
N THR A 199 -3.09 3.34 28.01
CA THR A 199 -2.87 3.06 29.43
C THR A 199 -4.17 3.42 30.15
N THR A 200 -4.82 2.45 30.75
CA THR A 200 -5.98 2.67 31.63
C THR A 200 -5.51 3.41 32.89
N GLY A 201 -5.42 4.74 32.79
CA GLY A 201 -5.04 5.63 33.88
C GLY A 201 -6.20 6.57 34.24
N GLY A 202 -6.95 6.21 35.28
CA GLY A 202 -7.77 7.14 36.07
C GLY A 202 -9.22 7.29 35.60
N VAL A 203 -10.13 6.66 36.35
CA VAL A 203 -11.55 7.04 36.40
C VAL A 203 -11.62 8.54 36.67
N CYS A 204 -12.12 9.32 35.72
CA CYS A 204 -12.48 10.72 35.96
C CYS A 204 -13.73 10.72 36.85
N SER A 205 -13.56 10.65 38.17
CA SER A 205 -14.67 10.86 39.09
C SER A 205 -15.02 12.34 39.09
N SER A 206 -16.14 12.70 38.45
CA SER A 206 -16.72 14.02 38.58
C SER A 206 -17.21 14.17 40.03
N ARG A 207 -16.43 14.81 40.90
CA ARG A 207 -16.97 15.33 42.16
C ARG A 207 -17.96 16.44 41.81
N ARG A 208 -19.26 16.14 41.89
CA ARG A 208 -20.29 17.17 42.00
C ARG A 208 -20.06 17.90 43.31
N GLY A 209 -19.72 19.18 43.24
CA GLY A 209 -19.70 20.06 44.41
C GLY A 209 -21.13 20.20 44.93
N SER A 210 -21.33 19.83 46.21
CA SER A 210 -22.53 20.16 46.96
C SER A 210 -22.50 21.66 47.25
N ALA A 211 -23.47 22.41 46.72
CA ALA A 211 -23.72 23.78 47.12
C ALA A 211 -24.35 23.76 48.52
N ALA A 212 -23.73 24.46 49.45
CA ALA A 212 -24.31 24.77 50.75
C ALA A 212 -25.31 25.93 50.60
N THR A 213 -26.48 25.77 51.20
CA THR A 213 -27.39 26.83 51.66
C THR A 213 -27.85 26.45 53.04
#